data_AF-A0A3L7ML41-F1
#
_entry.id   AF-A0A3L7ML41-F1
#
_cell.length_a   1.000
_cell.length_b   1.000
_cell.length_c   1.000
_cell.angle_alpha   90.00
_cell.angle_beta   90.00
_cell.angle_gamma   90.00
#
_symmetry.space_group_name_H-M   'P 1'
#
loop_
_entity.id
_entity.type
_entity.pdbx_description
1 polymer ?
#
loop_
_entity_poly.entity_id
_entity_poly.type
_entity_poly.pdbx_seq_one_letter_code
_entity_poly.pdbx_strand_id
1 'polypeptide(L)'
;MTEPEHPDDSLEKEELYSSYLDGELTEEEAREFEAKLATSPEERANFQAMKKTWEMLDYLPKPDVTMAFTAKTMEKMKALSNPTVAIKEYSYGDRGLLIAAALLVLFAGGFGVGSLSFNDTTRIDTELVNNLRLYENKNLYEQIENIEFLKKLDAPDLFGQEPSGL
;
A
#
# COMPACT_ATOMS: atom_id res chain seq x y z
N MET A 1 46.54 -11.36 4.93
CA MET A 1 45.85 -10.32 4.15
C MET A 1 44.61 -10.97 3.59
N THR A 2 43.48 -10.78 4.25
CA THR A 2 42.16 -11.18 3.77
C THR A 2 41.75 -10.18 2.70
N GLU A 3 41.59 -10.66 1.48
CA GLU A 3 40.97 -9.91 0.39
C GLU A 3 39.53 -9.53 0.83
N PRO A 4 39.08 -8.28 0.63
CA PRO A 4 37.73 -7.92 1.03
C PRO A 4 36.73 -8.73 0.20
N GLU A 5 35.86 -9.52 0.86
CA GLU A 5 34.72 -10.15 0.19
C GLU A 5 33.96 -9.08 -0.59
N HIS A 6 33.73 -9.34 -1.86
CA HIS A 6 32.91 -8.48 -2.68
C HIS A 6 31.47 -8.56 -2.12
N PRO A 7 30.76 -7.44 -1.92
CA PRO A 7 29.42 -7.47 -1.33
C PRO A 7 28.43 -8.35 -2.09
N ASP A 8 28.67 -8.56 -3.39
CA ASP A 8 27.91 -9.48 -4.25
C ASP A 8 28.06 -10.96 -3.80
N ASP A 9 29.27 -11.39 -3.44
CA ASP A 9 29.55 -12.76 -3.02
C ASP A 9 28.80 -13.15 -1.73
N SER A 10 28.56 -12.18 -0.85
CA SER A 10 27.81 -12.41 0.39
C SER A 10 26.31 -12.64 0.13
N LEU A 11 25.74 -11.91 -0.83
CA LEU A 11 24.33 -12.03 -1.21
C LEU A 11 24.06 -13.35 -1.92
N GLU A 12 24.94 -13.74 -2.84
CA GLU A 12 24.84 -15.04 -3.52
C GLU A 12 24.92 -16.22 -2.53
N LYS A 13 25.74 -16.09 -1.47
CA LYS A 13 25.80 -17.10 -0.39
C LYS A 13 24.52 -17.17 0.42
N GLU A 14 23.97 -16.03 0.82
CA GLU A 14 22.71 -15.98 1.58
C GLU A 14 21.54 -16.54 0.77
N GLU A 15 21.48 -16.23 -0.52
CA GLU A 15 20.50 -16.80 -1.45
C GLU A 15 20.65 -18.33 -1.53
N LEU A 16 21.87 -18.83 -1.74
CA LEU A 16 22.16 -20.26 -1.77
C LEU A 16 21.76 -20.98 -0.47
N TYR A 17 21.99 -20.35 0.69
CA TYR A 17 21.58 -20.90 1.99
C TYR A 17 20.05 -20.95 2.12
N SER A 18 19.36 -19.88 1.68
CA SER A 18 17.90 -19.82 1.69
C SER A 18 17.30 -20.89 0.77
N SER A 19 17.80 -21.01 -0.46
CA SER A 19 17.33 -22.00 -1.45
C SER A 19 17.56 -23.45 -1.02
N TYR A 20 18.56 -23.71 -0.17
CA TYR A 20 18.71 -25.03 0.44
C TYR A 20 17.68 -25.28 1.55
N LEU A 21 17.32 -24.25 2.32
CA LEU A 21 16.37 -24.37 3.44
C LEU A 21 14.92 -24.51 2.99
N ASP A 22 14.52 -23.84 1.91
CA ASP A 22 13.20 -23.97 1.31
C ASP A 22 13.05 -25.20 0.40
N GLY A 23 14.18 -25.81 -0.01
CA GLY A 23 14.23 -26.99 -0.86
C GLY A 23 14.11 -26.71 -2.35
N GLU A 24 14.36 -25.47 -2.77
CA GLU A 24 14.34 -25.06 -4.19
C GLU A 24 15.60 -25.49 -4.96
N LEU A 25 16.67 -25.92 -4.27
CA LEU A 25 17.86 -26.50 -4.93
C LEU A 25 17.57 -27.87 -5.57
N THR A 26 18.13 -28.09 -6.75
CA THR A 26 18.15 -29.41 -7.38
C THR A 26 19.00 -30.40 -6.57
N GLU A 27 18.81 -31.71 -6.80
CA GLU A 27 19.55 -32.75 -6.10
C GLU A 27 21.08 -32.68 -6.34
N GLU A 28 21.49 -32.17 -7.50
CA GLU A 28 22.90 -31.97 -7.84
C GLU A 28 23.49 -30.79 -7.07
N GLU A 29 22.80 -29.65 -7.09
CA GLU A 29 23.20 -28.42 -6.37
C GLU A 29 23.23 -28.65 -4.85
N ALA A 30 22.27 -29.38 -4.30
CA ALA A 30 22.23 -29.73 -2.89
C ALA A 30 23.45 -30.57 -2.47
N ARG A 31 23.88 -31.53 -3.29
CA ARG A 31 25.08 -32.34 -3.02
C ARG A 31 26.36 -31.51 -3.07
N GLU A 32 26.47 -30.60 -4.04
CA GLU A 32 27.62 -29.69 -4.15
C GLU A 32 27.69 -28.74 -2.96
N PHE A 33 26.55 -28.21 -2.54
CA PHE A 33 26.43 -27.37 -1.36
C PHE A 33 26.83 -28.10 -0.08
N GLU A 34 26.37 -29.34 0.11
CA GLU A 34 26.75 -30.18 1.25
C GLU A 34 28.26 -30.50 1.25
N ALA A 35 28.85 -30.75 0.09
CA ALA A 35 30.30 -30.93 -0.04
C ALA A 35 31.08 -29.65 0.34
N LYS A 36 30.57 -28.47 -0.02
CA LYS A 36 31.13 -27.17 0.38
C LYS A 36 31.04 -26.96 1.90
N LEU A 37 29.90 -27.28 2.52
CA LEU A 37 29.74 -27.24 3.98
C LEU A 37 30.63 -28.24 4.72
N ALA A 38 30.93 -29.39 4.12
CA ALA A 38 31.83 -30.38 4.70
C ALA A 38 33.29 -29.88 4.71
N THR A 39 33.70 -29.15 3.69
CA THR A 39 35.09 -28.69 3.51
C THR A 39 35.39 -27.38 4.25
N SER A 40 34.40 -26.51 4.48
CA SER A 40 34.59 -25.24 5.20
C SER A 40 33.89 -25.20 6.56
N PRO A 41 34.65 -25.15 7.68
CA PRO A 41 34.07 -24.98 9.02
C PRO A 41 33.38 -23.63 9.22
N GLU A 42 33.86 -22.58 8.54
CA GLU A 42 33.30 -21.22 8.61
C GLU A 42 31.93 -21.14 7.96
N GLU A 43 31.82 -21.63 6.72
CA GLU A 43 30.56 -21.68 5.97
C GLU A 43 29.51 -22.51 6.72
N ARG A 44 29.94 -23.59 7.39
CA ARG A 44 29.08 -24.40 8.25
C ARG A 44 28.52 -23.63 9.44
N ALA A 45 29.34 -22.79 10.08
CA ALA A 45 28.91 -21.96 11.19
C ALA A 45 27.88 -20.90 10.72
N ASN A 46 28.14 -20.27 9.58
CA ASN A 46 27.24 -19.28 8.99
C ASN A 46 25.89 -19.89 8.61
N PHE A 47 25.90 -21.04 7.92
CA PHE A 47 24.68 -21.77 7.59
C PHE A 47 23.90 -22.19 8.84
N GLN A 48 24.56 -22.70 9.89
CA GLN A 48 23.88 -23.06 11.14
C GLN A 48 23.26 -21.85 11.86
N ALA A 49 23.91 -20.69 11.83
CA ALA A 49 23.35 -19.46 12.39
C ALA A 49 22.06 -19.04 11.65
N MET A 50 22.07 -19.09 10.31
CA MET A 50 20.89 -18.81 9.49
C MET A 50 19.77 -19.81 9.75
N LYS A 51 20.08 -21.12 9.72
CA LYS A 51 19.11 -22.19 10.00
C LYS A 51 18.46 -22.01 11.37
N LYS A 52 19.23 -21.67 12.39
CA LYS A 52 18.70 -21.44 13.74
C LYS A 52 17.73 -20.25 13.78
N THR A 53 18.02 -19.18 13.04
CA THR A 53 17.11 -18.03 12.91
C THR A 53 15.79 -18.43 12.24
N TRP A 54 15.86 -19.26 11.20
CA TRP A 54 14.67 -19.84 10.56
C TRP A 54 13.85 -20.72 11.52
N GLU A 55 14.51 -21.58 12.28
CA GLU A 55 13.85 -22.41 13.31
C GLU A 55 13.20 -21.56 14.43
N MET A 56 13.72 -20.36 14.71
CA MET A 56 13.07 -19.45 15.67
C MET A 56 11.71 -18.94 15.18
N LEU A 57 11.48 -18.84 13.87
CA LEU A 57 10.20 -18.42 13.31
C LEU A 57 9.08 -19.43 13.60
N ASP A 58 9.42 -20.70 13.80
CA ASP A 58 8.43 -21.73 14.15
C ASP A 58 7.82 -21.53 15.55
N TYR A 59 8.52 -20.80 16.43
CA TYR A 59 8.03 -20.45 17.76
C TYR A 59 7.08 -19.25 17.76
N LEU A 60 6.86 -18.61 16.60
CA LEU A 60 5.93 -17.50 16.52
C LEU A 60 4.50 -17.96 16.87
N PRO A 61 3.78 -17.19 17.70
CA PRO A 61 2.43 -17.55 18.11
C PRO A 61 1.52 -17.62 16.88
N LYS A 62 0.98 -18.81 16.61
CA LYS A 62 0.00 -19.01 15.55
C LYS A 62 -1.36 -18.50 16.05
N PRO A 63 -1.94 -17.45 15.44
CA PRO A 63 -3.21 -16.93 15.88
C PRO A 63 -4.30 -17.99 15.69
N ASP A 64 -5.06 -18.27 16.73
CA ASP A 64 -6.24 -19.13 16.64
C ASP A 64 -7.37 -18.36 15.93
N VAL A 65 -7.74 -18.82 14.74
CA VAL A 65 -8.76 -18.18 13.93
C VAL A 65 -10.14 -18.51 14.50
N THR A 66 -10.65 -17.62 15.35
CA THR A 66 -12.00 -17.77 15.90
C THR A 66 -13.07 -17.54 14.82
N MET A 67 -14.23 -18.20 14.96
CA MET A 67 -15.39 -17.99 14.10
C MET A 67 -15.84 -16.50 14.03
N ALA A 68 -15.54 -15.72 15.08
CA ALA A 68 -15.81 -14.29 15.12
C ALA A 68 -14.98 -13.50 14.09
N PHE A 69 -13.74 -13.91 13.80
CA PHE A 69 -12.91 -13.29 12.76
C PHE A 69 -13.51 -13.48 11.37
N THR A 70 -13.98 -14.68 11.06
CA THR A 70 -14.67 -14.99 9.80
C THR A 70 -15.97 -14.19 9.66
N ALA A 71 -16.79 -14.11 10.71
CA ALA A 71 -18.02 -13.33 10.72
C ALA A 71 -17.75 -11.84 10.48
N LYS A 72 -16.77 -11.26 11.18
CA LYS A 72 -16.34 -9.86 11.03
C LYS A 72 -15.78 -9.57 9.63
N THR A 73 -15.07 -10.52 9.03
CA THR A 73 -14.56 -10.39 7.66
C THR A 73 -15.70 -10.38 6.64
N MET A 74 -16.67 -11.28 6.80
CA MET A 74 -17.86 -11.32 5.94
C MET A 74 -18.73 -10.07 6.06
N GLU A 75 -18.86 -9.53 7.26
CA GLU A 75 -19.55 -8.25 7.50
C GLU A 75 -18.85 -7.09 6.77
N LYS A 76 -17.52 -6.97 6.90
CA LYS A 76 -16.75 -5.95 6.17
C LYS A 76 -16.86 -6.09 4.66
N MET A 77 -16.80 -7.31 4.13
CA MET A 77 -16.99 -7.54 2.68
C MET A 77 -18.39 -7.12 2.20
N LYS A 78 -19.44 -7.41 2.98
CA LYS A 78 -20.80 -6.95 2.65
C LYS A 78 -20.92 -5.42 2.64
N ALA A 79 -20.27 -4.73 3.60
CA ALA A 79 -20.27 -3.27 3.65
C ALA A 79 -19.58 -2.64 2.42
N LEU A 80 -18.50 -3.26 1.92
CA LEU A 80 -17.80 -2.80 0.71
C LEU A 80 -18.55 -3.14 -0.58
N SER A 81 -19.32 -4.23 -0.59
CA SER A 81 -20.10 -4.67 -1.76
C SER A 81 -21.38 -3.85 -2.00
N ASN A 82 -21.77 -2.97 -1.07
CA ASN A 82 -22.92 -2.09 -1.21
C ASN A 82 -22.50 -0.62 -1.39
N PRO A 83 -21.84 -0.23 -2.49
CA PRO A 83 -21.90 1.16 -2.92
C PRO A 83 -23.28 1.39 -3.53
N THR A 84 -24.34 1.39 -2.71
CA THR A 84 -25.63 1.95 -3.13
C THR A 84 -25.49 3.47 -3.13
N VAL A 85 -24.64 3.99 -4.01
CA VAL A 85 -24.75 5.37 -4.44
C VAL A 85 -26.03 5.38 -5.26
N ALA A 86 -27.11 5.85 -4.65
CA ALA A 86 -28.37 6.08 -5.34
C ALA A 86 -28.13 7.16 -6.39
N ILE A 87 -27.70 6.74 -7.58
CA ILE A 87 -27.62 7.63 -8.74
C ILE A 87 -29.06 7.90 -9.11
N LYS A 88 -29.56 9.04 -8.62
CA LYS A 88 -30.89 9.54 -8.94
C LYS A 88 -30.96 9.72 -10.45
N GLU A 89 -31.62 8.79 -11.14
CA GLU A 89 -31.90 8.90 -12.57
C GLU A 89 -32.74 10.15 -12.80
N TYR A 90 -32.09 11.21 -13.26
CA TYR A 90 -32.79 12.36 -13.83
C TYR A 90 -33.32 11.94 -15.21
N SER A 91 -34.59 11.55 -15.25
CA SER A 91 -35.32 11.36 -16.51
C SER A 91 -35.45 12.72 -17.21
N TYR A 92 -34.69 12.91 -18.30
CA TYR A 92 -34.84 14.03 -19.22
C TYR A 92 -36.01 13.77 -20.19
N GLY A 93 -37.19 13.48 -19.66
CA GLY A 93 -38.42 13.51 -20.43
C GLY A 93 -38.75 14.96 -20.80
N ASP A 94 -38.81 15.26 -22.09
CA ASP A 94 -39.26 16.51 -22.73
C ASP A 94 -38.46 17.80 -22.53
N ARG A 95 -37.42 17.82 -21.68
CA ARG A 95 -36.54 19.00 -21.52
C ARG A 95 -35.43 19.12 -22.57
N GLY A 96 -35.26 18.12 -23.44
CA GLY A 96 -34.26 18.14 -24.51
C GLY A 96 -34.42 19.33 -25.47
N LEU A 97 -35.66 19.76 -25.73
CA LEU A 97 -35.95 20.94 -26.55
C LEU A 97 -35.53 22.25 -25.88
N LEU A 98 -35.66 22.34 -24.54
CA LEU A 98 -35.20 23.50 -23.78
C LEU A 98 -33.67 23.56 -23.68
N ILE A 99 -33.01 22.39 -23.55
CA ILE A 99 -31.54 22.30 -23.59
C ILE A 99 -31.02 22.67 -24.98
N ALA A 100 -31.65 22.17 -26.04
CA ALA A 100 -31.27 22.51 -27.42
C ALA A 100 -31.45 24.01 -27.70
N ALA A 101 -32.55 24.62 -27.23
CA ALA A 101 -32.76 26.06 -27.35
C ALA A 101 -31.73 26.87 -26.53
N ALA A 102 -31.40 26.43 -25.31
CA ALA A 102 -30.36 27.07 -24.49
C ALA A 102 -28.97 26.96 -25.14
N LEU A 103 -28.63 25.81 -25.72
CA LEU A 103 -27.39 25.62 -26.48
C LEU A 103 -27.34 26.51 -27.72
N LEU A 104 -28.45 26.70 -28.43
CA LEU A 104 -28.52 27.59 -29.59
C LEU A 104 -28.31 29.06 -29.22
N VAL A 105 -28.92 29.50 -28.11
CA VAL A 105 -28.71 30.85 -27.56
C VAL A 105 -27.27 31.02 -27.06
N LEU A 106 -26.68 30.01 -26.43
CA LEU A 106 -25.27 30.00 -26.03
C LEU A 106 -24.32 30.00 -27.23
N PHE A 107 -24.65 29.32 -28.33
CA PHE A 107 -23.81 29.28 -29.52
C PHE A 107 -23.85 30.62 -30.27
N ALA A 108 -25.05 31.21 -30.44
CA ALA A 108 -25.21 32.52 -31.06
C ALA A 108 -24.66 33.66 -30.17
N GLY A 109 -24.86 33.59 -28.86
CA GLY A 109 -24.32 34.55 -27.89
C GLY A 109 -22.81 34.39 -27.66
N GLY A 110 -22.32 33.16 -27.64
CA GLY A 110 -20.90 32.83 -27.45
C GLY A 110 -20.02 33.21 -28.64
N PHE A 111 -20.54 33.15 -29.87
CA PHE A 111 -19.79 33.63 -31.03
C PHE A 111 -19.68 35.17 -31.07
N GLY A 112 -20.70 35.87 -30.57
CA GLY A 112 -20.71 37.34 -30.50
C GLY A 112 -19.91 37.92 -29.32
N VAL A 113 -19.91 37.25 -28.16
CA VAL A 113 -19.23 37.70 -26.93
C VAL A 113 -17.84 37.07 -26.77
N GLY A 114 -17.60 35.92 -27.42
CA GLY A 114 -16.34 35.16 -27.30
C GLY A 114 -15.11 35.90 -27.82
N SER A 115 -15.21 36.76 -28.85
CA SER A 115 -14.02 37.46 -29.35
C SER A 115 -13.42 38.48 -28.36
N LEU A 116 -14.12 38.80 -27.26
CA LEU A 116 -13.70 39.81 -26.30
C LEU A 116 -13.42 39.30 -24.88
N SER A 117 -13.66 38.02 -24.55
CA SER A 117 -13.53 37.55 -23.15
C SER A 117 -12.93 36.15 -22.94
N PHE A 118 -12.26 35.56 -23.93
CA PHE A 118 -11.48 34.33 -23.75
C PHE A 118 -10.12 34.56 -23.06
N ASN A 119 -10.10 35.19 -21.88
CA ASN A 119 -8.86 35.32 -21.09
C ASN A 119 -8.96 34.82 -19.64
N ASP A 120 -10.14 34.44 -19.14
CA ASP A 120 -10.33 34.09 -17.72
C ASP A 120 -10.63 32.62 -17.41
N THR A 121 -10.88 31.76 -18.41
CA THR A 121 -11.31 30.36 -18.16
C THR A 121 -10.18 29.40 -17.77
N THR A 122 -8.91 29.81 -17.84
CA THR A 122 -7.75 28.94 -17.55
C THR A 122 -7.08 29.23 -16.21
N ARG A 123 -7.83 29.73 -15.22
CA ARG A 123 -7.36 29.68 -13.83
C ARG A 123 -7.66 28.29 -13.31
N ILE A 124 -6.69 27.39 -13.47
CA ILE A 124 -6.64 26.16 -12.68
C ILE A 124 -6.81 26.60 -11.22
N ASP A 125 -7.92 26.20 -10.60
CA ASP A 125 -8.23 26.55 -9.22
C ASP A 125 -7.09 26.02 -8.36
N THR A 126 -6.18 26.93 -8.02
CA THR A 126 -4.98 26.66 -7.22
C THR A 126 -5.37 26.11 -5.85
N GLU A 127 -6.58 26.43 -5.39
CA GLU A 127 -7.20 25.84 -4.21
C GLU A 127 -7.47 24.34 -4.36
N LEU A 128 -7.90 23.87 -5.54
CA LEU A 128 -8.18 22.46 -5.80
C LEU A 128 -6.88 21.65 -5.89
N VAL A 129 -5.83 22.24 -6.48
CA VAL A 129 -4.49 21.62 -6.55
C VAL A 129 -3.84 21.57 -5.18
N ASN A 130 -3.92 22.65 -4.41
CA ASN A 130 -3.37 22.70 -3.05
C ASN A 130 -4.09 21.74 -2.09
N ASN A 131 -5.40 21.57 -2.26
CA ASN A 131 -6.19 20.67 -1.43
C ASN A 131 -6.38 19.27 -2.04
N LEU A 132 -5.69 18.94 -3.13
CA LEU A 132 -5.87 17.66 -3.82
C LEU A 132 -5.61 16.45 -2.90
N ARG A 133 -4.59 16.53 -2.04
CA ARG A 133 -4.27 15.48 -1.06
C ARG A 133 -5.38 15.26 -0.02
N LEU A 134 -6.14 16.31 0.31
CA LEU A 134 -7.28 16.22 1.23
C LEU A 134 -8.46 15.50 0.55
N TYR A 135 -8.71 15.79 -0.71
CA TYR A 135 -9.78 15.15 -1.48
C TYR A 135 -9.48 13.70 -1.85
N GLU A 136 -8.22 13.40 -2.20
CA GLU A 136 -7.77 12.04 -2.52
C GLU A 136 -7.90 11.10 -1.31
N ASN A 137 -7.54 11.59 -0.12
CA ASN A 137 -7.57 10.81 1.11
C ASN A 137 -8.85 11.01 1.94
N LYS A 138 -9.92 11.51 1.33
CA LYS A 138 -11.18 11.85 2.02
C LYS A 138 -11.74 10.69 2.85
N ASN A 139 -11.68 9.46 2.31
CA ASN A 139 -12.14 8.26 3.02
C ASN A 139 -11.34 7.97 4.30
N LEU A 140 -10.04 8.29 4.31
CA LEU A 140 -9.18 8.09 5.49
C LEU A 140 -9.53 9.09 6.60
N TYR A 141 -9.90 10.32 6.23
CA TYR A 141 -10.27 11.35 7.19
C TYR A 141 -11.70 11.18 7.71
N GLU A 142 -12.64 10.68 6.91
CA GLU A 142 -14.03 10.41 7.35
C GLU A 142 -14.12 9.25 8.37
N GLN A 143 -13.16 8.32 8.34
CA GLN A 143 -13.10 7.22 9.32
C GLN A 143 -12.61 7.67 10.71
N ILE A 144 -12.03 8.86 10.81
CA ILE A 144 -11.46 9.37 12.06
C ILE A 144 -12.52 10.25 12.73
N GLU A 145 -13.15 9.70 13.78
CA GLU A 145 -14.32 10.31 14.42
C GLU A 145 -14.05 11.68 15.07
N ASN A 146 -12.79 12.03 15.39
CA ASN A 146 -12.45 13.31 16.04
C ASN A 146 -11.04 13.82 15.69
N ILE A 147 -10.92 15.12 15.44
CA ILE A 147 -9.64 15.85 15.24
C ILE A 147 -8.73 15.76 16.47
N GLU A 148 -9.32 15.63 17.67
CA GLU A 148 -8.57 15.46 18.92
C GLU A 148 -7.76 14.15 18.97
N PHE A 149 -8.20 13.12 18.24
CA PHE A 149 -7.43 11.88 18.07
C PHE A 149 -6.18 12.10 17.19
N LEU A 150 -6.32 12.84 16.09
CA LEU A 150 -5.18 13.19 15.22
C LEU A 150 -4.12 14.00 15.97
N LYS A 151 -4.55 14.93 16.83
CA LYS A 151 -3.64 15.69 17.71
C LYS A 151 -2.92 14.82 18.74
N LYS A 152 -3.57 13.75 19.23
CA LYS A 152 -2.92 12.77 20.12
C LYS A 152 -1.97 11.84 19.35
N LEU A 153 -2.21 11.61 18.06
CA LEU A 153 -1.32 10.82 17.20
C LEU A 153 -0.03 11.58 16.85
N ASP A 154 -0.13 12.90 16.73
CA ASP A 154 1.00 13.81 16.48
C ASP A 154 1.82 14.11 17.76
N ALA A 155 1.50 13.45 18.88
CA ALA A 155 2.28 13.54 20.11
C ALA A 155 3.36 12.45 20.12
N PRO A 156 4.65 12.81 19.92
CA PRO A 156 5.74 11.84 19.87
C PRO A 156 5.92 11.04 21.18
N ASP A 157 5.44 11.58 22.31
CA ASP A 157 5.51 10.92 23.63
C ASP A 157 4.59 9.69 23.77
N LEU A 158 3.58 9.53 22.91
CA LEU A 158 2.67 8.36 22.92
C LEU A 158 3.22 7.16 22.14
N PHE A 159 4.28 7.39 21.36
CA PHE A 159 4.97 6.38 20.55
C PHE A 159 6.42 6.19 21.02
N GLY A 160 6.58 5.93 22.33
CA GLY A 160 7.75 5.25 22.89
C GLY A 160 8.72 6.11 23.69
N GLN A 161 8.80 5.84 25.00
CA GLN A 161 10.10 5.64 25.65
C GLN A 161 10.22 4.14 25.91
N GLU A 162 11.20 3.50 25.28
CA GLU A 162 11.64 2.17 25.67
C GLU A 162 12.03 2.16 27.16
N PRO A 163 11.72 1.10 27.93
CA PRO A 163 12.26 0.96 29.27
C PRO A 163 13.78 0.76 29.17
N SER A 164 14.51 1.87 29.34
CA SER A 164 15.94 1.86 29.63
C SER A 164 16.14 1.14 30.96
N GLY A 165 16.95 0.09 30.91
CA GLY A 165 17.09 -0.87 31.99
C GLY A 165 17.54 -0.29 33.33
N LEU A 166 17.11 -0.98 34.38
CA LEU A 166 17.81 -1.22 35.65
C LEU A 166 17.22 -2.48 36.29
#